data_AF-A0A419FDB4-F1
#
_entry.id   AF-A0A419FDB4-F1
#
_cell.length_a   1.000
_cell.length_b   1.000
_cell.length_c   1.000
_cell.angle_alpha   90.00
_cell.angle_beta   90.00
_cell.angle_gamma   90.00
#
_symmetry.space_group_name_H-M   'P 1'
#
loop_
_entity.id
_entity.type
_entity.pdbx_description
1 polymer ?
#
loop_
_entity_poly.entity_id
_entity_poly.type
_entity_poly.pdbx_seq_one_letter_code
_entity_poly.pdbx_strand_id
1 'polypeptide(L)'
;MSSIDRRNFLKLTASAAALLGWPLGSKYLGAAKRELLDPTRDPLVPVVRDTAAHTGSTINGGIVQGMIDEAVRRLTGISNTGEAYLSLFPGLTLDSVIGIKVNCINSALSSHPAVSQALAAGLQKMTLNGTPFPANNIIIWDRTTYELTAAGYTLNTGATGVRCFASNSSGVGYSTIYLNCNGSQQHPSRILTDYCDYLISLGVLKNHSFAGATFSMKNHYGSIQYPGNLHGGYCAQYVPAVNQQIRDVLPVVEALFMVDGIFGIYNGGPGGSPNFTYDGVILGQDRVAVDAVCRDILQSYGCPTLGISTHIDLAAGAPYYLGTANLAQIQRVDVMNPSAAVTNLEVTHAGSDALLSWPTPEYTGQFKVLRADNPAMTGATQLAVVSGNAYTDPGVVNAAVKYFYRVVKTW
;
A
#
# COMPACT_ATOMS: atom_id res chain seq x y z
N MET A 1 12.93 -19.30 47.36
CA MET A 1 11.75 -18.78 46.63
C MET A 1 12.08 -18.88 45.15
N SER A 2 11.55 -19.91 44.49
CA SER A 2 11.86 -20.24 43.10
C SER A 2 11.11 -19.32 42.12
N SER A 3 11.80 -18.93 41.06
CA SER A 3 11.30 -18.10 39.97
C SER A 3 10.16 -18.78 39.23
N ILE A 4 9.07 -18.06 39.02
CA ILE A 4 7.97 -18.49 38.15
C ILE A 4 8.41 -18.33 36.69
N ASP A 5 8.38 -19.43 35.96
CA ASP A 5 8.73 -19.53 34.53
C ASP A 5 7.62 -18.92 33.65
N ARG A 6 8.03 -18.12 32.65
CA ARG A 6 7.19 -17.29 31.77
C ARG A 6 6.15 -18.09 30.97
N ARG A 7 6.31 -19.42 30.85
CA ARG A 7 5.36 -20.30 30.16
C ARG A 7 4.08 -20.60 30.96
N ASN A 8 4.06 -20.38 32.28
CA ASN A 8 2.86 -20.61 33.10
C ASN A 8 2.00 -19.35 33.29
N PHE A 9 2.52 -18.15 33.03
CA PHE A 9 1.73 -16.92 33.07
C PHE A 9 0.68 -16.86 31.95
N LEU A 10 1.02 -17.38 30.77
CA LEU A 10 0.14 -17.39 29.58
C LEU A 10 -1.01 -18.42 29.65
N LYS A 11 -1.01 -19.32 30.63
CA LYS A 11 -2.14 -20.24 30.84
C LYS A 11 -3.21 -19.70 31.78
N LEU A 12 -2.97 -18.55 32.44
CA LEU A 12 -3.89 -18.02 33.46
C LEU A 12 -4.79 -16.86 32.98
N THR A 13 -4.61 -16.36 31.74
CA THR A 13 -5.39 -15.23 31.22
C THR A 13 -6.48 -15.61 30.21
N ALA A 14 -6.65 -16.90 29.90
CA ALA A 14 -7.65 -17.37 28.93
C ALA A 14 -9.08 -17.54 29.50
N SER A 15 -9.39 -17.01 30.69
CA SER A 15 -10.69 -17.26 31.32
C SER A 15 -11.13 -16.13 32.27
N ALA A 16 -11.46 -14.95 31.75
CA ALA A 16 -12.44 -14.02 32.35
C ALA A 16 -12.51 -12.70 31.57
N ALA A 17 -13.60 -12.48 30.82
CA ALA A 17 -14.32 -11.20 30.78
C ALA A 17 -15.53 -11.33 29.83
N ALA A 18 -16.63 -11.85 30.36
CA ALA A 18 -17.95 -11.61 29.81
C ALA A 18 -18.51 -10.31 30.41
N LEU A 19 -19.10 -9.48 29.55
CA LEU A 19 -20.17 -8.50 29.82
C LEU A 19 -19.90 -7.37 30.83
N LEU A 20 -19.52 -6.19 30.33
CA LEU A 20 -20.02 -4.90 30.84
C LEU A 20 -20.09 -3.87 29.70
N GLY A 21 -21.30 -3.40 29.41
CA GLY A 21 -21.54 -2.32 28.47
C GLY A 21 -21.25 -0.95 29.08
N TRP A 22 -20.54 -0.10 28.33
CA TRP A 22 -20.50 1.36 28.49
C TRP A 22 -19.98 1.99 27.18
N PRO A 23 -20.32 3.27 26.87
CA PRO A 23 -20.19 3.82 25.52
C PRO A 23 -18.72 4.16 25.25
N LEU A 24 -18.15 3.51 24.24
CA LEU A 24 -16.73 3.66 23.88
C LEU A 24 -16.58 4.51 22.63
N GLY A 25 -16.86 5.81 22.77
CA GLY A 25 -16.34 6.82 21.86
C GLY A 25 -15.12 7.48 22.49
N SER A 26 -14.03 7.62 21.75
CA SER A 26 -12.80 8.41 22.02
C SER A 26 -11.57 7.78 22.69
N LYS A 27 -11.63 6.60 23.34
CA LYS A 27 -10.41 6.01 23.98
C LYS A 27 -9.61 4.99 23.16
N TYR A 28 -10.15 4.46 22.07
CA TYR A 28 -9.46 3.42 21.27
C TYR A 28 -8.51 3.96 20.18
N LEU A 29 -8.70 5.19 19.70
CA LEU A 29 -7.84 5.77 18.65
C LEU A 29 -6.37 5.93 19.10
N GLY A 30 -6.13 6.24 20.38
CA GLY A 30 -4.78 6.39 20.92
C GLY A 30 -4.02 5.07 21.09
N ALA A 31 -4.72 3.96 21.34
CA ALA A 31 -4.11 2.63 21.45
C ALA A 31 -3.82 2.02 20.07
N ALA A 32 -4.71 2.21 19.10
CA ALA A 32 -4.53 1.73 17.72
C ALA A 32 -3.32 2.35 17.01
N LYS A 33 -2.98 3.62 17.30
CA LYS A 33 -1.77 4.27 16.73
C LYS A 33 -0.46 3.59 17.10
N ARG A 34 -0.40 2.85 18.21
CA ARG A 34 0.83 2.27 18.75
C ARG A 34 0.98 0.77 18.47
N GLU A 35 -0.12 0.07 18.16
CA GLU A 35 -0.13 -1.37 17.84
C GLU A 35 0.25 -1.70 16.39
N LEU A 36 0.32 -0.72 15.49
CA LEU A 36 0.60 -0.97 14.05
C LEU A 36 2.03 -1.45 13.76
N LEU A 37 2.96 -1.35 14.70
CA LEU A 37 4.34 -1.80 14.53
C LEU A 37 4.77 -2.60 15.75
N ASP A 38 4.95 -3.91 15.58
CA ASP A 38 5.68 -4.73 16.54
C ASP A 38 7.16 -4.35 16.47
N PRO A 39 7.72 -3.66 17.48
CA PRO A 39 9.11 -3.19 17.44
C PRO A 39 10.13 -4.34 17.47
N THR A 40 9.67 -5.59 17.60
CA THR A 40 10.52 -6.78 17.63
C THR A 40 10.67 -7.46 16.26
N ARG A 41 9.99 -6.98 15.22
CA ARG A 41 10.06 -7.55 13.87
C ARG A 41 10.55 -6.51 12.87
N ASP A 42 11.48 -6.91 12.02
CA ASP A 42 11.95 -6.08 10.91
C ASP A 42 10.77 -5.69 10.02
N PRO A 43 10.64 -4.41 9.61
CA PRO A 43 9.58 -3.98 8.71
C PRO A 43 9.65 -4.70 7.36
N LEU A 44 8.49 -5.14 6.89
CA LEU A 44 8.31 -5.80 5.61
C LEU A 44 7.99 -4.77 4.52
N VAL A 45 8.76 -4.79 3.43
CA VAL A 45 8.56 -3.93 2.25
C VAL A 45 8.45 -4.80 0.99
N PRO A 46 7.22 -5.14 0.55
CA PRO A 46 7.01 -5.75 -0.75
C PRO A 46 7.33 -4.79 -1.88
N VAL A 47 8.07 -5.29 -2.86
CA VAL A 47 8.43 -4.62 -4.11
C VAL A 47 7.90 -5.49 -5.24
N VAL A 48 6.79 -5.07 -5.85
CA VAL A 48 6.12 -5.87 -6.88
C VAL A 48 6.30 -5.19 -8.22
N ARG A 49 6.87 -5.92 -9.18
CA ARG A 49 7.14 -5.43 -10.53
C ARG A 49 6.42 -6.25 -11.57
N ASP A 50 5.85 -5.60 -12.57
CA ASP A 50 5.23 -6.28 -13.70
C ASP A 50 5.46 -5.53 -15.01
N THR A 51 6.17 -6.16 -15.93
CA THR A 51 6.46 -5.57 -17.25
C THR A 51 5.20 -5.35 -18.10
N ALA A 52 4.07 -5.99 -17.76
CA ALA A 52 2.78 -5.74 -18.40
C ALA A 52 2.02 -4.54 -17.80
N ALA A 53 2.58 -3.84 -16.80
CA ALA A 53 1.96 -2.69 -16.14
C ALA A 53 1.78 -1.50 -17.09
N HIS A 54 2.48 -1.46 -18.22
CA HIS A 54 2.36 -0.38 -19.20
C HIS A 54 2.63 -0.85 -20.64
N THR A 55 2.13 -0.07 -21.61
CA THR A 55 2.51 -0.14 -23.02
C THR A 55 2.90 1.26 -23.47
N GLY A 56 4.18 1.50 -23.76
CA GLY A 56 4.69 2.86 -23.93
C GLY A 56 4.47 3.67 -22.65
N SER A 57 3.89 4.85 -22.73
CA SER A 57 3.54 5.67 -21.55
C SER A 57 2.16 5.36 -20.95
N THR A 58 1.39 4.45 -21.56
CA THR A 58 0.03 4.13 -21.10
C THR A 58 0.08 3.02 -20.06
N ILE A 59 -0.46 3.29 -18.86
CA ILE A 59 -0.51 2.32 -17.76
C ILE A 59 -1.75 1.43 -17.88
N ASN A 60 -1.55 0.13 -17.64
CA ASN A 60 -2.61 -0.86 -17.54
C ASN A 60 -3.10 -0.97 -16.09
N GLY A 61 -4.20 -0.30 -15.79
CA GLY A 61 -4.78 -0.26 -14.44
C GLY A 61 -5.16 -1.64 -13.86
N GLY A 62 -5.52 -2.61 -14.70
CA GLY A 62 -5.86 -3.97 -14.24
C GLY A 62 -4.63 -4.75 -13.77
N ILE A 63 -3.51 -4.63 -14.49
CA ILE A 63 -2.24 -5.23 -14.08
C ILE A 63 -1.73 -4.56 -12.80
N VAL A 64 -1.78 -3.23 -12.75
CA VAL A 64 -1.38 -2.47 -11.56
C VAL A 64 -2.22 -2.83 -10.34
N GLN A 65 -3.54 -3.01 -10.49
CA GLN A 65 -4.37 -3.49 -9.39
C GLN A 65 -3.88 -4.84 -8.87
N GLY A 66 -3.57 -5.78 -9.77
CA GLY A 66 -2.99 -7.06 -9.38
C GLY A 66 -1.65 -6.93 -8.64
N MET A 67 -0.78 -6.02 -9.07
CA MET A 67 0.49 -5.75 -8.39
C MET A 67 0.29 -5.23 -6.96
N ILE A 68 -0.63 -4.27 -6.78
CA ILE A 68 -0.94 -3.70 -5.46
C ILE A 68 -1.57 -4.76 -4.56
N ASP A 69 -2.51 -5.54 -5.09
CA ASP A 69 -3.17 -6.61 -4.33
C ASP A 69 -2.18 -7.69 -3.88
N GLU A 70 -1.26 -8.10 -4.75
CA GLU A 70 -0.17 -9.01 -4.39
C GLU A 70 0.72 -8.40 -3.30
N ALA A 71 1.10 -7.12 -3.44
CA ALA A 71 1.91 -6.44 -2.45
C ALA A 71 1.23 -6.38 -1.07
N VAL A 72 -0.07 -6.09 -1.02
CA VAL A 72 -0.86 -6.06 0.23
C VAL A 72 -0.99 -7.45 0.85
N ARG A 73 -1.22 -8.49 0.04
CA ARG A 73 -1.25 -9.88 0.54
C ARG A 73 0.12 -10.34 1.06
N ARG A 74 1.21 -9.95 0.42
CA ARG A 74 2.58 -10.20 0.93
C ARG A 74 2.81 -9.50 2.26
N LEU A 75 2.42 -8.23 2.37
CA LEU A 75 2.60 -7.41 3.56
C LEU A 75 1.85 -8.00 4.77
N THR A 76 0.64 -8.49 4.54
CA THR A 76 -0.29 -8.95 5.60
C THR A 76 -0.20 -10.45 5.88
N GLY A 77 0.29 -11.23 4.92
CA GLY A 77 0.25 -12.70 4.97
C GLY A 77 -1.16 -13.30 4.76
N ILE A 78 -2.14 -12.49 4.37
CA ILE A 78 -3.54 -12.91 4.18
C ILE A 78 -3.80 -13.13 2.68
N SER A 79 -4.31 -14.31 2.31
CA SER A 79 -4.52 -14.67 0.88
C SER A 79 -5.78 -14.08 0.26
N ASN A 80 -6.80 -13.78 1.08
CA ASN A 80 -8.00 -13.09 0.63
C ASN A 80 -7.71 -11.59 0.52
N THR A 81 -7.82 -11.03 -0.68
CA THR A 81 -7.48 -9.63 -0.95
C THR A 81 -8.32 -8.64 -0.11
N GLY A 82 -9.63 -8.88 0.03
CA GLY A 82 -10.51 -7.99 0.81
C GLY A 82 -10.17 -7.99 2.30
N GLU A 83 -9.90 -9.17 2.86
CA GLU A 83 -9.46 -9.32 4.26
C GLU A 83 -8.06 -8.74 4.48
N ALA A 84 -7.16 -8.89 3.50
CA ALA A 84 -5.82 -8.30 3.54
C ALA A 84 -5.88 -6.77 3.63
N TYR A 85 -6.64 -6.10 2.76
CA TYR A 85 -6.84 -4.65 2.88
C TYR A 85 -7.48 -4.27 4.21
N LEU A 86 -8.53 -4.97 4.64
CA LEU A 86 -9.24 -4.65 5.88
C LEU A 86 -8.31 -4.70 7.09
N SER A 87 -7.37 -5.64 7.12
CA SER A 87 -6.39 -5.78 8.21
C SER A 87 -5.47 -4.57 8.38
N LEU A 88 -5.29 -3.73 7.34
CA LEU A 88 -4.49 -2.51 7.42
C LEU A 88 -5.18 -1.37 8.20
N PHE A 89 -6.47 -1.50 8.51
CA PHE A 89 -7.28 -0.43 9.11
C PHE A 89 -7.96 -0.90 10.41
N PRO A 90 -7.23 -0.95 11.54
CA PRO A 90 -7.77 -1.45 12.80
C PRO A 90 -8.96 -0.63 13.31
N GLY A 91 -10.15 -1.25 13.37
CA GLY A 91 -11.37 -0.59 13.85
C GLY A 91 -12.12 0.22 12.80
N LEU A 92 -11.81 0.03 11.51
CA LEU A 92 -12.54 0.63 10.41
C LEU A 92 -14.04 0.28 10.44
N THR A 93 -14.89 1.26 10.16
CA THR A 93 -16.34 1.12 10.02
C THR A 93 -16.79 1.56 8.61
N LEU A 94 -18.07 1.33 8.28
CA LEU A 94 -18.65 1.84 7.02
C LEU A 94 -18.79 3.37 6.97
N ASP A 95 -18.57 4.07 8.10
CA ASP A 95 -18.53 5.52 8.16
C ASP A 95 -17.09 6.07 8.07
N SER A 96 -16.08 5.22 8.25
CA SER A 96 -14.68 5.63 8.17
C SER A 96 -14.31 6.07 6.76
N VAL A 97 -13.44 7.07 6.66
CA VAL A 97 -12.93 7.61 5.40
C VAL A 97 -11.44 7.35 5.25
N ILE A 98 -11.04 6.83 4.09
CA ILE A 98 -9.64 6.60 3.72
C ILE A 98 -9.19 7.67 2.72
N GLY A 99 -8.16 8.43 3.07
CA GLY A 99 -7.47 9.34 2.18
C GLY A 99 -6.31 8.67 1.44
N ILE A 100 -6.16 8.95 0.15
CA ILE A 100 -5.00 8.60 -0.67
C ILE A 100 -4.31 9.91 -1.06
N LYS A 101 -3.18 10.22 -0.41
CA LYS A 101 -2.40 11.43 -0.69
C LYS A 101 -1.46 11.18 -1.86
N VAL A 102 -1.82 11.68 -3.04
CA VAL A 102 -1.02 11.54 -4.28
C VAL A 102 0.02 12.66 -4.39
N ASN A 103 0.94 12.55 -5.34
CA ASN A 103 1.96 13.56 -5.64
C ASN A 103 1.79 14.07 -7.07
N CYS A 104 1.33 15.31 -7.24
CA CYS A 104 0.96 15.88 -8.54
C CYS A 104 1.73 17.15 -8.92
N ILE A 105 2.67 17.61 -8.08
CA ILE A 105 3.42 18.86 -8.32
C ILE A 105 4.24 18.86 -9.63
N ASN A 106 4.68 17.69 -10.06
CA ASN A 106 5.32 17.49 -11.36
C ASN A 106 4.36 16.68 -12.23
N SER A 107 3.66 17.33 -13.15
CA SER A 107 2.71 16.65 -14.06
C SER A 107 3.40 15.75 -15.09
N ALA A 108 4.71 15.90 -15.33
CA ALA A 108 5.46 14.98 -16.19
C ALA A 108 5.73 13.62 -15.52
N LEU A 109 5.76 13.59 -14.18
CA LEU A 109 5.79 12.36 -13.38
C LEU A 109 5.12 12.58 -12.02
N SER A 110 3.79 12.43 -12.03
CA SER A 110 2.95 12.38 -10.84
C SER A 110 2.76 10.94 -10.38
N SER A 111 2.16 10.74 -9.21
CA SER A 111 1.49 9.47 -8.95
C SER A 111 0.44 9.30 -10.04
N HIS A 112 0.46 8.20 -10.76
CA HIS A 112 -0.41 8.07 -11.94
C HIS A 112 -1.86 7.86 -11.51
N PRO A 113 -2.84 8.49 -12.19
CA PRO A 113 -4.26 8.26 -11.90
C PRO A 113 -4.61 6.76 -11.90
N ALA A 114 -4.10 5.99 -12.87
CA ALA A 114 -4.31 4.55 -12.96
C ALA A 114 -3.85 3.79 -11.69
N VAL A 115 -2.75 4.20 -11.05
CA VAL A 115 -2.23 3.57 -9.82
C VAL A 115 -3.11 3.89 -8.62
N SER A 116 -3.48 5.16 -8.44
CA SER A 116 -4.38 5.55 -7.35
C SER A 116 -5.80 4.98 -7.48
N GLN A 117 -6.31 4.83 -8.72
CA GLN A 117 -7.60 4.21 -8.98
C GLN A 117 -7.55 2.69 -8.77
N ALA A 118 -6.44 2.04 -9.14
CA ALA A 118 -6.20 0.64 -8.84
C ALA A 118 -6.18 0.38 -7.32
N LEU A 119 -5.50 1.25 -6.55
CA LEU A 119 -5.53 1.21 -5.08
C LEU A 119 -6.95 1.40 -4.52
N ALA A 120 -7.69 2.40 -5.02
CA ALA A 120 -9.08 2.64 -4.60
C ALA A 120 -10.01 1.46 -4.94
N ALA A 121 -9.78 0.78 -6.07
CA ALA A 121 -10.51 -0.43 -6.44
C ALA A 121 -10.17 -1.61 -5.52
N GLY A 122 -8.91 -1.73 -5.08
CA GLY A 122 -8.49 -2.69 -4.05
C GLY A 122 -9.19 -2.47 -2.71
N LEU A 123 -9.24 -1.22 -2.22
CA LEU A 123 -9.94 -0.86 -0.99
C LEU A 123 -11.45 -1.22 -1.03
N GLN A 124 -12.10 -1.09 -2.18
CA GLN A 124 -13.51 -1.47 -2.35
C GLN A 124 -13.75 -3.00 -2.29
N LYS A 125 -12.69 -3.82 -2.31
CA LYS A 125 -12.80 -5.28 -2.09
C LYS A 125 -13.00 -5.64 -0.63
N MET A 126 -12.77 -4.71 0.30
CA MET A 126 -13.08 -4.91 1.72
C MET A 126 -14.59 -5.10 1.90
N THR A 127 -14.97 -6.03 2.78
CA THR A 127 -16.37 -6.21 3.19
C THR A 127 -16.46 -6.14 4.71
N LEU A 128 -17.42 -5.37 5.22
CA LEU A 128 -17.74 -5.25 6.63
C LEU A 128 -19.14 -5.78 6.86
N ASN A 129 -19.24 -6.91 7.57
CA ASN A 129 -20.51 -7.61 7.80
C ASN A 129 -21.30 -7.86 6.51
N GLY A 130 -20.61 -8.25 5.43
CA GLY A 130 -21.20 -8.52 4.11
C GLY A 130 -21.45 -7.27 3.25
N THR A 131 -21.21 -6.06 3.77
CA THR A 131 -21.37 -4.81 3.02
C THR A 131 -20.02 -4.34 2.45
N PRO A 132 -19.91 -4.07 1.14
CA PRO A 132 -18.69 -3.52 0.54
C PRO A 132 -18.31 -2.16 1.12
N PHE A 133 -17.01 -1.90 1.26
CA PHE A 133 -16.55 -0.57 1.69
C PHE A 133 -16.95 0.51 0.67
N PRO A 134 -17.59 1.62 1.10
CA PRO A 134 -18.17 2.57 0.15
C PRO A 134 -17.12 3.31 -0.68
N ALA A 135 -17.30 3.36 -2.00
CA ALA A 135 -16.42 4.12 -2.90
C ALA A 135 -16.31 5.60 -2.49
N ASN A 136 -17.42 6.20 -2.04
CA ASN A 136 -17.44 7.61 -1.63
C ASN A 136 -16.69 7.86 -0.32
N ASN A 137 -16.37 6.82 0.46
CA ASN A 137 -15.51 6.92 1.63
C ASN A 137 -14.01 6.88 1.28
N ILE A 138 -13.66 6.89 -0.01
CA ILE A 138 -12.29 7.00 -0.48
C ILE A 138 -12.09 8.40 -1.07
N ILE A 139 -11.06 9.11 -0.62
CA ILE A 139 -10.67 10.44 -1.12
C ILE A 139 -9.27 10.38 -1.71
N ILE A 140 -9.13 10.63 -3.00
CA ILE A 140 -7.83 10.90 -3.64
C ILE A 140 -7.56 12.40 -3.60
N TRP A 141 -6.40 12.82 -3.10
CA TRP A 141 -6.15 14.25 -2.93
C TRP A 141 -4.68 14.67 -3.00
N ASP A 142 -4.46 15.93 -3.33
CA ASP A 142 -3.19 16.64 -3.20
C ASP A 142 -3.44 18.13 -2.86
N ARG A 143 -2.41 18.97 -2.88
CA ARG A 143 -2.45 20.36 -2.43
C ARG A 143 -3.35 21.26 -3.28
N THR A 144 -3.29 21.14 -4.61
CA THR A 144 -4.03 22.03 -5.51
C THR A 144 -4.85 21.32 -6.59
N THR A 145 -6.00 21.90 -6.93
CA THR A 145 -6.85 21.47 -8.05
C THR A 145 -6.13 21.53 -9.38
N TYR A 146 -5.26 22.53 -9.58
CA TYR A 146 -4.44 22.67 -10.77
C TYR A 146 -3.46 21.49 -10.92
N GLU A 147 -2.70 21.16 -9.87
CA GLU A 147 -1.74 20.04 -9.90
C GLU A 147 -2.45 18.71 -10.18
N LEU A 148 -3.56 18.42 -9.50
CA LEU A 148 -4.38 17.23 -9.76
C LEU A 148 -4.84 17.15 -11.23
N THR A 149 -5.42 18.24 -11.74
CA THR A 149 -5.92 18.27 -13.13
C THR A 149 -4.79 18.14 -14.15
N ALA A 150 -3.66 18.81 -13.91
CA ALA A 150 -2.48 18.72 -14.76
C ALA A 150 -1.84 17.31 -14.77
N ALA A 151 -1.96 16.58 -13.66
CA ALA A 151 -1.57 15.18 -13.54
C ALA A 151 -2.58 14.19 -14.16
N GLY A 152 -3.69 14.68 -14.73
CA GLY A 152 -4.70 13.85 -15.39
C GLY A 152 -5.77 13.27 -14.46
N TYR A 153 -5.89 13.77 -13.23
CA TYR A 153 -6.98 13.38 -12.34
C TYR A 153 -8.31 14.06 -12.71
N THR A 154 -9.40 13.30 -12.67
CA THR A 154 -10.76 13.83 -12.74
C THR A 154 -11.24 14.19 -11.34
N LEU A 155 -11.54 15.47 -11.10
CA LEU A 155 -12.06 15.92 -9.81
C LEU A 155 -13.48 15.39 -9.56
N ASN A 156 -13.76 15.00 -8.32
CA ASN A 156 -15.07 14.56 -7.86
C ASN A 156 -15.31 14.96 -6.39
N THR A 157 -16.24 15.87 -6.15
CA THR A 157 -16.72 16.25 -4.82
C THR A 157 -18.16 15.79 -4.56
N GLY A 158 -18.71 14.95 -5.44
CA GLY A 158 -20.08 14.43 -5.35
C GLY A 158 -20.24 13.30 -4.33
N ALA A 159 -21.48 12.88 -4.14
CA ALA A 159 -21.87 11.82 -3.21
C ALA A 159 -21.73 10.38 -3.76
N THR A 160 -21.29 10.23 -5.01
CA THR A 160 -21.12 8.92 -5.67
C THR A 160 -19.71 8.76 -6.23
N GLY A 161 -19.25 7.52 -6.27
CA GLY A 161 -17.89 7.17 -6.71
C GLY A 161 -16.79 7.65 -5.77
N VAL A 162 -15.55 7.33 -6.12
CA VAL A 162 -14.35 7.79 -5.40
C VAL A 162 -14.24 9.31 -5.52
N ARG A 163 -14.03 9.99 -4.38
CA ARG A 163 -13.86 11.43 -4.36
C ARG A 163 -12.45 11.80 -4.79
N CYS A 164 -12.30 12.91 -5.50
CA CYS A 164 -11.00 13.47 -5.85
C CYS A 164 -11.03 15.00 -5.77
N PHE A 165 -10.33 15.59 -4.81
CA PHE A 165 -10.29 17.04 -4.63
C PHE A 165 -9.05 17.46 -3.86
N ALA A 166 -8.76 18.77 -3.84
CA ALA A 166 -7.53 19.29 -3.30
C ALA A 166 -7.73 20.06 -1.98
N SER A 167 -6.63 20.32 -1.26
CA SER A 167 -6.64 21.20 -0.09
C SER A 167 -7.14 22.61 -0.41
N ASN A 168 -6.85 23.14 -1.60
CA ASN A 168 -7.34 24.45 -2.04
C ASN A 168 -8.77 24.43 -2.62
N SER A 169 -9.46 23.29 -2.62
CA SER A 169 -10.86 23.24 -3.04
C SER A 169 -11.74 24.07 -2.09
N SER A 170 -12.82 24.65 -2.65
CA SER A 170 -13.75 25.48 -1.88
C SER A 170 -14.26 24.75 -0.65
N GLY A 171 -14.17 25.39 0.52
CA GLY A 171 -14.63 24.83 1.79
C GLY A 171 -13.70 23.82 2.47
N VAL A 172 -12.56 23.44 1.86
CA VAL A 172 -11.59 22.51 2.44
C VAL A 172 -10.56 23.28 3.27
N GLY A 173 -9.54 23.89 2.64
CA GLY A 173 -8.55 24.73 3.30
C GLY A 173 -7.60 23.99 4.27
N TYR A 174 -6.95 24.77 5.13
CA TYR A 174 -6.02 24.29 6.16
C TYR A 174 -6.64 24.44 7.55
N SER A 175 -6.33 23.50 8.44
CA SER A 175 -6.82 23.45 9.81
C SER A 175 -6.14 24.52 10.67
N THR A 176 -6.78 24.91 11.77
CA THR A 176 -6.15 25.78 12.78
C THR A 176 -5.17 25.02 13.67
N ILE A 177 -5.11 23.68 13.60
CA ILE A 177 -4.13 22.86 14.31
C ILE A 177 -2.71 23.33 13.95
N TYR A 178 -1.89 23.53 14.97
CA TYR A 178 -0.50 23.96 14.87
C TYR A 178 0.44 22.75 14.86
N LEU A 179 1.30 22.67 13.84
CA LEU A 179 2.39 21.69 13.76
C LEU A 179 3.73 22.42 13.87
N ASN A 180 4.53 22.04 14.86
CA ASN A 180 5.89 22.55 15.03
C ASN A 180 6.87 21.70 14.22
N CYS A 181 7.10 22.09 12.97
CA CYS A 181 8.00 21.37 12.08
C CYS A 181 9.42 21.94 12.21
N ASN A 182 10.13 21.54 13.26
CA ASN A 182 11.50 21.98 13.56
C ASN A 182 11.62 23.52 13.64
N GLY A 183 10.75 24.14 14.44
CA GLY A 183 10.67 25.60 14.62
C GLY A 183 9.87 26.33 13.55
N SER A 184 9.49 25.66 12.45
CA SER A 184 8.59 26.22 11.44
C SER A 184 7.13 25.92 11.78
N GLN A 185 6.32 26.97 11.86
CA GLN A 185 4.87 26.87 12.02
C GLN A 185 4.21 26.37 10.74
N GLN A 186 3.45 25.28 10.85
CA GLN A 186 2.67 24.72 9.75
C GLN A 186 1.23 24.42 10.19
N HIS A 187 0.33 24.43 9.21
CA HIS A 187 -1.07 24.05 9.37
C HIS A 187 -1.37 22.91 8.39
N PRO A 188 -1.95 21.79 8.85
CA PRO A 188 -2.27 20.65 7.98
C PRO A 188 -3.49 20.95 7.11
N SER A 189 -3.58 20.33 5.95
CA SER A 189 -4.81 20.27 5.14
C SER A 189 -5.95 19.77 6.00
N ARG A 190 -7.14 20.38 5.91
CA ARG A 190 -8.33 19.89 6.62
C ARG A 190 -8.70 18.47 6.20
N ILE A 191 -8.25 18.01 5.03
CA ILE A 191 -8.42 16.60 4.61
C ILE A 191 -7.82 15.63 5.63
N LEU A 192 -6.67 15.97 6.24
CA LEU A 192 -6.01 15.14 7.26
C LEU A 192 -6.65 15.24 8.65
N THR A 193 -7.54 16.19 8.90
CA THR A 193 -8.07 16.46 10.25
C THR A 193 -9.56 16.23 10.36
N ASP A 194 -10.30 16.58 9.31
CA ASP A 194 -11.75 16.68 9.33
C ASP A 194 -12.42 15.70 8.37
N TYR A 195 -11.68 15.16 7.39
CA TYR A 195 -12.25 14.30 6.34
C TYR A 195 -11.81 12.85 6.43
N CYS A 196 -10.57 12.56 6.85
CA CYS A 196 -10.00 11.21 6.82
C CYS A 196 -9.75 10.65 8.23
N ASP A 197 -10.14 9.40 8.43
CA ASP A 197 -9.77 8.61 9.61
C ASP A 197 -8.45 7.87 9.36
N TYR A 198 -8.25 7.39 8.13
CA TYR A 198 -7.03 6.70 7.70
C TYR A 198 -6.39 7.38 6.50
N LEU A 199 -5.08 7.23 6.39
CA LEU A 199 -4.30 7.76 5.27
C LEU A 199 -3.40 6.69 4.66
N ILE A 200 -3.38 6.69 3.33
CA ILE A 200 -2.35 6.06 2.51
C ILE A 200 -1.55 7.17 1.81
N SER A 201 -0.24 7.23 2.03
CA SER A 201 0.64 8.11 1.26
C SER A 201 1.04 7.40 -0.04
N LEU A 202 0.75 8.00 -1.19
CA LEU A 202 1.13 7.49 -2.51
C LEU A 202 2.13 8.46 -3.17
N GLY A 203 3.42 8.23 -2.91
CA GLY A 203 4.54 8.98 -3.48
C GLY A 203 4.96 8.51 -4.87
N VAL A 204 6.07 9.06 -5.36
CA VAL A 204 6.65 8.78 -6.68
C VAL A 204 8.14 8.45 -6.52
N LEU A 205 8.64 7.47 -7.28
CA LEU A 205 10.04 7.05 -7.30
C LEU A 205 10.91 8.08 -8.04
N LYS A 206 11.20 9.21 -7.37
CA LYS A 206 12.02 10.29 -7.93
C LYS A 206 13.03 10.88 -6.96
N ASN A 207 14.17 11.25 -7.53
CA ASN A 207 15.18 12.03 -6.86
C ASN A 207 14.70 13.49 -6.68
N HIS A 208 15.49 14.26 -5.93
CA HIS A 208 15.28 15.69 -5.77
C HIS A 208 16.64 16.39 -5.74
N SER A 209 16.88 17.33 -6.65
CA SER A 209 18.15 18.06 -6.77
C SER A 209 18.63 18.69 -5.45
N PHE A 210 17.69 19.18 -4.66
CA PHE A 210 17.98 19.80 -3.36
C PHE A 210 17.84 18.87 -2.13
N ALA A 211 16.82 18.02 -2.03
CA ALA A 211 16.56 17.18 -0.85
C ALA A 211 17.14 15.75 -0.96
N GLY A 212 17.76 15.44 -2.09
CA GLY A 212 18.23 14.10 -2.44
C GLY A 212 17.15 13.22 -3.05
N ALA A 213 16.04 13.03 -2.34
CA ALA A 213 14.91 12.20 -2.74
C ALA A 213 13.56 12.76 -2.26
N THR A 214 12.44 12.23 -2.77
CA THR A 214 11.08 12.62 -2.32
C THR A 214 10.26 11.50 -1.69
N PHE A 215 10.05 10.41 -2.44
CA PHE A 215 9.32 9.21 -2.04
C PHE A 215 8.06 9.47 -1.20
N SER A 216 7.89 8.75 -0.09
CA SER A 216 6.69 8.79 0.74
C SER A 216 6.75 9.90 1.80
N MET A 217 7.86 10.07 2.52
CA MET A 217 7.91 11.04 3.62
C MET A 217 7.84 12.49 3.13
N LYS A 218 8.56 12.87 2.08
CA LYS A 218 8.51 14.24 1.54
C LYS A 218 7.18 14.54 0.83
N ASN A 219 6.38 13.51 0.51
CA ASN A 219 5.06 13.68 -0.08
C ASN A 219 4.12 14.56 0.78
N HIS A 220 4.34 14.54 2.11
CA HIS A 220 3.60 15.36 3.06
C HIS A 220 3.89 16.86 3.00
N TYR A 221 4.86 17.32 2.21
CA TYR A 221 4.97 18.75 1.91
C TYR A 221 3.72 19.25 1.17
N GLY A 222 3.03 18.40 0.41
CA GLY A 222 1.72 18.71 -0.18
C GLY A 222 0.55 18.67 0.79
N SER A 223 0.78 18.30 2.06
CA SER A 223 -0.26 18.14 3.08
C SER A 223 -0.34 19.32 4.07
N ILE A 224 0.53 20.32 3.93
CA ILE A 224 0.69 21.44 4.86
C ILE A 224 0.69 22.78 4.11
N GLN A 225 0.40 23.87 4.82
CA GLN A 225 0.13 25.18 4.23
C GLN A 225 1.38 25.86 3.64
N TYR A 226 2.52 25.80 4.31
CA TYR A 226 3.72 26.56 3.95
C TYR A 226 4.97 25.68 3.79
N PRO A 227 4.95 24.65 2.93
CA PRO A 227 6.10 23.76 2.75
C PRO A 227 7.34 24.46 2.20
N GLY A 228 7.19 25.65 1.60
CA GLY A 228 8.32 26.48 1.15
C GLY A 228 9.31 26.78 2.28
N ASN A 229 8.82 26.98 3.51
CA ASN A 229 9.63 27.32 4.68
C ASN A 229 10.51 26.15 5.18
N LEU A 230 10.35 24.96 4.60
CA LEU A 230 10.94 23.72 5.07
C LEU A 230 12.14 23.25 4.22
N HIS A 231 12.71 24.15 3.43
CA HIS A 231 13.85 23.87 2.55
C HIS A 231 15.20 24.29 3.15
N GLY A 232 15.27 24.68 4.43
CA GLY A 232 16.56 24.84 5.10
C GLY A 232 17.31 23.50 5.21
N GLY A 233 18.64 23.53 5.11
CA GLY A 233 19.50 22.35 5.36
C GLY A 233 19.13 21.11 4.54
N TYR A 234 18.85 21.26 3.24
CA TYR A 234 18.46 20.16 2.34
C TYR A 234 17.20 19.40 2.78
N CYS A 235 16.30 20.08 3.52
CA CYS A 235 15.10 19.49 4.11
C CYS A 235 15.38 18.42 5.18
N ALA A 236 16.64 18.22 5.57
CA ALA A 236 17.09 17.07 6.35
C ALA A 236 16.32 16.86 7.66
N GLN A 237 16.06 17.93 8.41
CA GLN A 237 15.31 17.88 9.67
C GLN A 237 13.81 18.18 9.50
N TYR A 238 13.43 18.83 8.39
CA TYR A 238 12.05 19.25 8.20
C TYR A 238 11.15 18.12 7.67
N VAL A 239 11.65 17.25 6.80
CA VAL A 239 10.89 16.08 6.33
C VAL A 239 10.53 15.16 7.51
N PRO A 240 11.47 14.75 8.39
CA PRO A 240 11.14 13.98 9.57
C PRO A 240 10.22 14.74 10.54
N ALA A 241 10.46 16.05 10.75
CA ALA A 241 9.61 16.83 11.65
C ALA A 241 8.14 16.89 11.20
N VAL A 242 7.87 17.08 9.90
CA VAL A 242 6.50 17.04 9.37
C VAL A 242 5.86 15.67 9.62
N ASN A 243 6.58 14.59 9.31
CA ASN A 243 6.06 13.23 9.49
C ASN A 243 5.80 12.89 10.97
N GLN A 244 6.68 13.33 11.86
CA GLN A 244 6.48 13.21 13.31
C GLN A 244 5.24 13.97 13.77
N GLN A 245 5.07 15.23 13.35
CA GLN A 245 3.90 16.02 13.73
C GLN A 245 2.60 15.41 13.18
N ILE A 246 2.61 14.84 11.98
CA ILE A 246 1.45 14.11 11.44
C ILE A 246 1.12 12.89 12.31
N ARG A 247 2.13 12.04 12.62
CA ARG A 247 1.96 10.85 13.46
C ARG A 247 1.46 11.20 14.87
N ASP A 248 2.05 12.21 15.50
CA ASP A 248 1.92 12.47 16.94
C ASP A 248 0.79 13.46 17.28
N VAL A 249 0.44 14.39 16.37
CA VAL A 249 -0.50 15.48 16.65
C VAL A 249 -1.85 15.31 15.96
N LEU A 250 -1.89 14.79 14.72
CA LEU A 250 -3.13 14.74 13.94
C LEU A 250 -4.02 13.54 14.31
N PRO A 251 -5.34 13.61 14.12
CA PRO A 251 -6.24 12.49 14.47
C PRO A 251 -6.14 11.32 13.49
N VAL A 252 -5.78 11.56 12.23
CA VAL A 252 -5.67 10.55 11.18
C VAL A 252 -4.63 9.47 11.51
N VAL A 253 -4.91 8.23 11.11
CA VAL A 253 -4.02 7.08 11.23
C VAL A 253 -3.37 6.80 9.87
N GLU A 254 -2.05 6.90 9.81
CA GLU A 254 -1.30 6.53 8.60
C GLU A 254 -1.16 5.00 8.54
N ALA A 255 -1.92 4.38 7.63
CA ALA A 255 -2.06 2.93 7.54
C ALA A 255 -1.05 2.28 6.61
N LEU A 256 -0.67 2.99 5.53
CA LEU A 256 0.19 2.46 4.48
C LEU A 256 0.99 3.57 3.77
N PHE A 257 2.23 3.25 3.43
CA PHE A 257 3.12 4.10 2.63
C PHE A 257 3.44 3.36 1.33
N MET A 258 3.14 3.98 0.20
CA MET A 258 3.30 3.41 -1.13
C MET A 258 4.05 4.40 -2.03
N VAL A 259 4.86 3.87 -2.94
CA VAL A 259 5.56 4.62 -3.98
C VAL A 259 5.21 4.03 -5.33
N ASP A 260 4.68 4.88 -6.21
CA ASP A 260 4.53 4.62 -7.62
C ASP A 260 5.91 4.67 -8.29
N GLY A 261 6.40 3.52 -8.72
CA GLY A 261 7.66 3.34 -9.39
C GLY A 261 7.50 2.65 -10.75
N ILE A 262 6.36 2.80 -11.43
CA ILE A 262 6.24 2.30 -12.81
C ILE A 262 7.28 3.02 -13.68
N PHE A 263 7.27 4.35 -13.60
CA PHE A 263 8.31 5.23 -14.14
C PHE A 263 8.98 5.99 -13.00
N GLY A 264 10.21 6.44 -13.21
CA GLY A 264 10.95 7.19 -12.20
C GLY A 264 11.86 8.27 -12.76
N ILE A 265 12.42 9.06 -11.84
CA ILE A 265 13.45 10.08 -12.14
C ILE A 265 14.65 9.83 -11.24
N TYR A 266 15.77 9.37 -11.79
CA TYR A 266 17.01 9.24 -11.02
C TYR A 266 17.87 10.52 -11.08
N ASN A 267 17.68 11.38 -12.07
CA ASN A 267 18.35 12.67 -12.22
C ASN A 267 17.41 13.76 -12.77
N GLY A 268 17.56 15.01 -12.34
CA GLY A 268 16.73 16.14 -12.82
C GLY A 268 15.41 16.35 -12.08
N GLY A 269 15.14 15.61 -11.00
CA GLY A 269 14.01 15.87 -10.10
C GLY A 269 14.17 17.20 -9.33
N PRO A 270 13.08 17.79 -8.82
CA PRO A 270 11.73 17.21 -8.76
C PRO A 270 10.87 17.45 -10.01
N GLY A 271 11.28 18.32 -10.94
CA GLY A 271 10.47 18.80 -12.07
C GLY A 271 10.81 18.21 -13.44
N GLY A 272 11.79 17.30 -13.54
CA GLY A 272 12.18 16.66 -14.79
C GLY A 272 11.15 15.65 -15.33
N SER A 273 11.33 15.24 -16.57
CA SER A 273 10.59 14.11 -17.18
C SER A 273 11.11 12.76 -16.65
N PRO A 274 10.28 11.70 -16.69
CA PRO A 274 10.73 10.35 -16.35
C PRO A 274 11.93 9.95 -17.21
N ASN A 275 12.94 9.33 -16.61
CA ASN A 275 14.17 8.93 -17.30
C ASN A 275 14.63 7.51 -17.00
N PHE A 276 13.78 6.73 -16.32
CA PHE A 276 13.89 5.28 -16.28
C PHE A 276 12.52 4.64 -16.04
N THR A 277 12.41 3.37 -16.41
CA THR A 277 11.27 2.51 -16.13
C THR A 277 11.69 1.47 -15.11
N TYR A 278 10.88 1.28 -14.07
CA TYR A 278 11.11 0.26 -13.05
C TYR A 278 9.97 -0.76 -12.96
N ASP A 279 8.79 -0.44 -13.52
CA ASP A 279 7.63 -1.34 -13.60
C ASP A 279 7.07 -1.73 -12.22
N GLY A 280 7.34 -0.93 -11.19
CA GLY A 280 7.18 -1.36 -9.80
C GLY A 280 6.20 -0.57 -8.96
N VAL A 281 5.60 -1.25 -7.99
CA VAL A 281 4.99 -0.63 -6.80
C VAL A 281 5.76 -1.09 -5.56
N ILE A 282 6.07 -0.14 -4.68
CA ILE A 282 6.78 -0.38 -3.42
C ILE A 282 5.85 0.05 -2.29
N LEU A 283 5.61 -0.80 -1.30
CA LEU A 283 4.75 -0.43 -0.18
C LEU A 283 5.16 -1.06 1.16
N GLY A 284 4.67 -0.50 2.25
CA GLY A 284 4.87 -1.01 3.61
C GLY A 284 4.18 -0.12 4.66
N GLN A 285 4.17 -0.57 5.92
CA GLN A 285 3.61 0.22 7.04
C GLN A 285 4.67 1.07 7.76
N ASP A 286 5.96 0.84 7.49
CA ASP A 286 7.08 1.67 7.95
C ASP A 286 7.50 2.63 6.84
N ARG A 287 7.21 3.93 7.02
CA ARG A 287 7.50 4.98 6.04
C ARG A 287 8.98 5.15 5.75
N VAL A 288 9.84 4.91 6.75
CA VAL A 288 11.28 5.08 6.59
C VAL A 288 11.86 3.89 5.86
N ALA A 289 11.37 2.68 6.14
CA ALA A 289 11.76 1.47 5.44
C ALA A 289 11.39 1.54 3.95
N VAL A 290 10.18 2.02 3.63
CA VAL A 290 9.75 2.25 2.24
C VAL A 290 10.68 3.24 1.54
N ASP A 291 10.99 4.39 2.16
CA ASP A 291 11.89 5.39 1.58
C ASP A 291 13.34 4.87 1.47
N ALA A 292 13.80 4.05 2.41
CA ALA A 292 15.13 3.42 2.35
C ALA A 292 15.24 2.42 1.19
N VAL A 293 14.22 1.59 0.97
CA VAL A 293 14.15 0.69 -0.19
C VAL A 293 14.06 1.49 -1.50
N CYS A 294 13.29 2.57 -1.55
CA CYS A 294 13.22 3.44 -2.73
C CYS A 294 14.56 4.13 -3.02
N ARG A 295 15.30 4.54 -1.97
CA ARG A 295 16.66 5.07 -2.07
C ARG A 295 17.61 4.03 -2.67
N ASP A 296 17.57 2.80 -2.19
CA ASP A 296 18.36 1.67 -2.73
C ASP A 296 18.04 1.41 -4.22
N ILE A 297 16.77 1.43 -4.58
CA ILE A 297 16.34 1.31 -5.98
C ILE A 297 16.95 2.44 -6.81
N LEU A 298 16.81 3.71 -6.42
CA LEU A 298 17.43 4.82 -7.18
C LEU A 298 18.97 4.74 -7.23
N GLN A 299 19.60 4.19 -6.19
CA GLN A 299 21.04 3.97 -6.17
C GLN A 299 21.47 3.00 -7.27
N SER A 300 20.68 1.94 -7.51
CA SER A 300 20.93 0.98 -8.59
C SER A 300 20.84 1.59 -10.00
N TYR A 301 20.14 2.73 -10.15
CA TYR A 301 20.05 3.53 -11.38
C TYR A 301 21.08 4.69 -11.43
N GLY A 302 22.02 4.76 -10.49
CA GLY A 302 23.08 5.77 -10.50
C GLY A 302 22.62 7.19 -10.14
N CYS A 303 21.60 7.31 -9.28
CA CYS A 303 21.11 8.61 -8.81
C CYS A 303 22.20 9.43 -8.09
N PRO A 304 22.59 10.62 -8.58
CA PRO A 304 23.72 11.37 -8.04
C PRO A 304 23.41 12.15 -6.76
N THR A 305 22.14 12.28 -6.38
CA THR A 305 21.70 13.15 -5.27
C THR A 305 21.47 12.38 -3.96
N LEU A 306 21.69 11.07 -3.92
CA LEU A 306 21.35 10.28 -2.73
C LEU A 306 22.23 10.58 -1.52
N GLY A 307 23.47 11.06 -1.72
CA GLY A 307 24.36 11.47 -0.62
C GLY A 307 23.80 12.61 0.25
N ILE A 308 22.86 13.40 -0.27
CA ILE A 308 22.17 14.48 0.46
C ILE A 308 20.75 14.10 0.92
N SER A 309 20.31 12.86 0.71
CA SER A 309 19.01 12.34 1.17
C SER A 309 19.00 11.94 2.66
N THR A 310 19.72 12.70 3.50
CA THR A 310 19.96 12.38 4.92
C THR A 310 18.70 12.41 5.79
N HIS A 311 17.62 13.01 5.30
CA HIS A 311 16.32 12.98 5.98
C HIS A 311 15.80 11.56 6.23
N ILE A 312 16.16 10.58 5.38
CA ILE A 312 15.73 9.18 5.57
C ILE A 312 16.39 8.59 6.81
N ASP A 313 17.70 8.78 6.97
CA ASP A 313 18.44 8.25 8.13
C ASP A 313 18.09 9.02 9.41
N LEU A 314 17.93 10.34 9.33
CA LEU A 314 17.50 11.15 10.47
C LEU A 314 16.10 10.76 10.95
N ALA A 315 15.17 10.43 10.04
CA ALA A 315 13.83 9.99 10.41
C ALA A 315 13.82 8.72 11.26
N ALA A 316 14.74 7.78 11.01
CA ALA A 316 14.86 6.56 11.82
C ALA A 316 15.38 6.85 13.24
N GLY A 317 16.27 7.81 13.38
CA GLY A 317 16.94 8.13 14.64
C GLY A 317 16.16 9.06 15.57
N ALA A 318 16.77 9.33 16.72
CA ALA A 318 16.33 10.37 17.63
C ALA A 318 16.38 11.76 16.92
N PRO A 319 15.41 12.65 17.17
CA PRO A 319 14.27 12.51 18.07
C PRO A 319 13.00 11.93 17.42
N TYR A 320 13.05 11.51 16.15
CA TYR A 320 11.84 11.26 15.35
C TYR A 320 11.29 9.84 15.51
N TYR A 321 12.16 8.83 15.50
CA TYR A 321 11.79 7.41 15.64
C TYR A 321 10.66 6.99 14.71
N LEU A 322 10.74 7.38 13.43
CA LEU A 322 9.66 7.19 12.46
C LEU A 322 9.65 5.83 11.79
N GLY A 323 10.71 5.04 11.97
CA GLY A 323 10.85 3.73 11.33
C GLY A 323 12.31 3.30 11.19
N THR A 324 12.56 2.39 10.24
CA THR A 324 13.86 1.75 10.03
C THR A 324 14.50 2.18 8.72
N ALA A 325 15.71 2.76 8.75
CA ALA A 325 16.44 3.15 7.54
C ALA A 325 17.53 2.15 7.10
N ASN A 326 17.94 1.26 8.01
CA ASN A 326 18.98 0.28 7.76
C ASN A 326 18.43 -0.89 6.94
N LEU A 327 18.88 -1.02 5.67
CA LEU A 327 18.45 -2.08 4.75
C LEU A 327 18.68 -3.50 5.30
N ALA A 328 19.68 -3.71 6.16
CA ALA A 328 19.92 -5.01 6.79
C ALA A 328 18.87 -5.39 7.85
N GLN A 329 18.03 -4.45 8.26
CA GLN A 329 16.93 -4.61 9.22
C GLN A 329 15.57 -4.38 8.54
N ILE A 330 15.51 -4.52 7.20
CA ILE A 330 14.28 -4.41 6.42
C ILE A 330 14.09 -5.72 5.68
N GLN A 331 12.94 -6.37 5.88
CA GLN A 331 12.56 -7.53 5.10
C GLN A 331 12.00 -7.06 3.75
N ARG A 332 12.85 -6.94 2.74
CA ARG A 332 12.42 -6.69 1.36
C ARG A 332 11.93 -7.98 0.70
N VAL A 333 10.77 -7.95 0.06
CA VAL A 333 10.23 -9.08 -0.72
C VAL A 333 9.98 -8.64 -2.15
N ASP A 334 10.84 -9.06 -3.07
CA ASP A 334 10.70 -8.78 -4.50
C ASP A 334 9.79 -9.82 -5.18
N VAL A 335 8.83 -9.34 -5.95
CA VAL A 335 7.90 -10.16 -6.74
C VAL A 335 7.94 -9.68 -8.18
N MET A 336 8.11 -10.60 -9.13
CA MET A 336 8.24 -10.29 -10.55
C MET A 336 7.10 -10.92 -11.36
N ASN A 337 6.49 -10.09 -12.22
CA ASN A 337 5.42 -10.44 -13.15
C ASN A 337 4.29 -11.27 -12.53
N PRO A 338 3.69 -10.81 -11.41
CA PRO A 338 2.62 -11.57 -10.76
C PRO A 338 1.42 -11.77 -11.70
N SER A 339 1.23 -10.93 -12.74
CA SER A 339 0.19 -11.09 -13.76
C SER A 339 0.43 -12.21 -14.77
N ALA A 340 1.63 -12.80 -14.81
CA ALA A 340 1.93 -13.89 -15.72
C ALA A 340 0.93 -15.04 -15.52
N ALA A 341 0.51 -15.65 -16.63
CA ALA A 341 -0.39 -16.80 -16.57
C ALA A 341 0.27 -17.95 -15.80
N VAL A 342 -0.54 -18.76 -15.11
CA VAL A 342 -0.06 -19.99 -14.48
C VAL A 342 0.46 -20.90 -15.61
N THR A 343 1.70 -21.35 -15.47
CA THR A 343 2.35 -22.29 -16.40
C THR A 343 2.76 -23.55 -15.65
N ASN A 344 3.11 -24.61 -16.39
CA ASN A 344 3.57 -25.88 -15.82
C ASN A 344 2.57 -26.49 -14.82
N LEU A 345 1.27 -26.46 -15.15
CA LEU A 345 0.26 -27.22 -14.43
C LEU A 345 0.53 -28.72 -14.63
N GLU A 346 0.91 -29.40 -13.57
CA GLU A 346 1.08 -30.84 -13.55
C GLU A 346 -0.22 -31.50 -13.13
N VAL A 347 -0.62 -32.52 -13.87
CA VAL A 347 -1.76 -33.38 -13.54
C VAL A 347 -1.25 -34.81 -13.46
N THR A 348 -1.30 -35.37 -12.25
CA THR A 348 -0.94 -36.78 -11.98
C THR A 348 -2.16 -37.51 -11.46
N HIS A 349 -2.09 -38.84 -11.40
CA HIS A 349 -3.22 -39.66 -10.94
C HIS A 349 -2.86 -40.39 -9.65
N ALA A 350 -3.82 -40.48 -8.73
CA ALA A 350 -3.73 -41.32 -7.54
C ALA A 350 -5.04 -42.10 -7.37
N GLY A 351 -5.02 -43.39 -7.71
CA GLY A 351 -6.23 -44.20 -7.74
C GLY A 351 -7.24 -43.65 -8.75
N SER A 352 -8.43 -43.28 -8.26
CA SER A 352 -9.50 -42.67 -9.08
C SER A 352 -9.37 -41.16 -9.27
N ASP A 353 -8.39 -40.52 -8.63
CA ASP A 353 -8.37 -39.07 -8.47
C ASP A 353 -7.30 -38.42 -9.34
N ALA A 354 -7.59 -37.22 -9.83
CA ALA A 354 -6.59 -36.38 -10.51
C ALA A 354 -6.00 -35.38 -9.51
N LEU A 355 -4.68 -35.41 -9.35
CA LEU A 355 -3.92 -34.49 -8.51
C LEU A 355 -3.31 -33.40 -9.37
N LEU A 356 -3.71 -32.17 -9.14
CA LEU A 356 -3.21 -30.97 -9.81
C LEU A 356 -2.19 -30.27 -8.92
N SER A 357 -1.08 -29.84 -9.50
CA SER A 357 -0.12 -28.96 -8.83
C SER A 357 0.52 -27.98 -9.81
N TRP A 358 0.90 -26.79 -9.34
CA TRP A 358 1.51 -25.76 -10.18
C TRP A 358 2.52 -24.92 -9.37
N PRO A 359 3.51 -24.27 -10.01
CA PRO A 359 4.37 -23.31 -9.34
C PRO A 359 3.62 -21.98 -9.06
N THR A 360 3.89 -21.37 -7.91
CA THR A 360 3.32 -20.05 -7.52
C THR A 360 4.29 -19.11 -6.77
N PRO A 361 5.61 -19.08 -7.04
CA PRO A 361 6.52 -18.24 -6.27
C PRO A 361 6.17 -16.74 -6.32
N GLU A 362 5.52 -16.30 -7.40
CA GLU A 362 5.20 -14.91 -7.67
C GLU A 362 3.79 -14.47 -7.24
N TYR A 363 2.89 -15.38 -6.85
CA TYR A 363 1.49 -15.02 -6.55
C TYR A 363 0.98 -15.74 -5.30
N THR A 364 0.54 -14.95 -4.31
CA THR A 364 0.07 -15.43 -3.00
C THR A 364 -1.44 -15.43 -2.83
N GLY A 365 -2.19 -15.21 -3.92
CA GLY A 365 -3.63 -15.05 -3.88
C GLY A 365 -4.35 -16.38 -4.06
N GLN A 366 -5.65 -16.31 -4.33
CA GLN A 366 -6.45 -17.50 -4.60
C GLN A 366 -6.44 -17.86 -6.10
N PHE A 367 -6.73 -19.12 -6.38
CA PHE A 367 -6.81 -19.68 -7.72
C PHE A 367 -8.17 -20.33 -7.94
N LYS A 368 -8.76 -20.08 -9.11
CA LYS A 368 -9.88 -20.86 -9.64
C LYS A 368 -9.34 -22.07 -10.38
N VAL A 369 -9.80 -23.26 -10.01
CA VAL A 369 -9.55 -24.50 -10.75
C VAL A 369 -10.75 -24.76 -11.64
N LEU A 370 -10.52 -24.81 -12.95
CA LEU A 370 -11.53 -25.02 -13.98
C LEU A 370 -11.31 -26.37 -14.66
N ARG A 371 -12.41 -27.05 -15.01
CA ARG A 371 -12.41 -28.30 -15.76
C ARG A 371 -13.34 -28.23 -16.96
N ALA A 372 -12.91 -28.80 -18.08
CA ALA A 372 -13.74 -29.03 -19.26
C ALA A 372 -13.49 -30.42 -19.84
N ASP A 373 -14.37 -30.89 -20.71
CA ASP A 373 -14.23 -32.13 -21.49
C ASP A 373 -13.57 -31.90 -22.87
N ASN A 374 -13.13 -30.67 -23.12
CA ASN A 374 -12.55 -30.24 -24.38
C ASN A 374 -11.31 -29.36 -24.15
N PRO A 375 -10.30 -29.42 -25.04
CA PRO A 375 -9.04 -28.68 -24.88
C PRO A 375 -9.21 -27.15 -24.99
N ALA A 376 -10.28 -26.68 -25.64
CA ALA A 376 -10.56 -25.25 -25.75
C ALA A 376 -11.01 -24.63 -24.42
N MET A 377 -11.36 -25.45 -23.41
CA MET A 377 -11.98 -25.03 -22.16
C MET A 377 -13.32 -24.31 -22.35
N THR A 378 -14.02 -24.57 -23.46
CA THR A 378 -15.36 -24.02 -23.71
C THR A 378 -16.33 -24.65 -22.73
N GLY A 379 -17.15 -23.83 -22.05
CA GLY A 379 -18.10 -24.32 -21.05
C GLY A 379 -17.45 -24.88 -19.78
N ALA A 380 -16.18 -24.52 -19.50
CA ALA A 380 -15.48 -25.01 -18.33
C ALA A 380 -16.24 -24.73 -17.03
N THR A 381 -16.33 -25.75 -16.17
CA THR A 381 -16.93 -25.67 -14.84
C THR A 381 -15.87 -25.29 -13.82
N GLN A 382 -16.18 -24.34 -12.93
CA GLN A 382 -15.34 -24.05 -11.77
C GLN A 382 -15.52 -25.16 -10.73
N LEU A 383 -14.43 -25.87 -10.43
CA LEU A 383 -14.42 -26.92 -9.41
C LEU A 383 -14.23 -26.35 -8.02
N ALA A 384 -13.26 -25.44 -7.88
CA ALA A 384 -12.88 -24.89 -6.59
C ALA A 384 -12.25 -23.49 -6.72
N VAL A 385 -12.23 -22.78 -5.60
CA VAL A 385 -11.33 -21.66 -5.34
C VAL A 385 -10.41 -22.11 -4.21
N VAL A 386 -9.10 -22.14 -4.47
CA VAL A 386 -8.11 -22.65 -3.51
C VAL A 386 -7.07 -21.59 -3.17
N SER A 387 -6.59 -21.64 -1.93
CA SER A 387 -5.34 -20.98 -1.54
C SER A 387 -4.20 -21.99 -1.65
N GLY A 388 -3.04 -21.55 -2.16
CA GLY A 388 -1.91 -22.43 -2.42
C GLY A 388 -1.88 -22.98 -3.85
N ASN A 389 -1.15 -24.07 -4.04
CA ASN A 389 -0.65 -24.44 -5.36
C ASN A 389 -0.97 -25.89 -5.77
N ALA A 390 -1.98 -26.49 -5.15
CA ALA A 390 -2.43 -27.84 -5.44
C ALA A 390 -3.95 -27.99 -5.26
N TYR A 391 -4.52 -28.96 -5.97
CA TYR A 391 -5.93 -29.34 -5.86
C TYR A 391 -6.14 -30.81 -6.25
N THR A 392 -7.09 -31.50 -5.61
CA THR A 392 -7.48 -32.86 -5.98
C THR A 392 -8.88 -32.86 -6.57
N ASP A 393 -9.03 -33.37 -7.80
CA ASP A 393 -10.33 -33.65 -8.42
C ASP A 393 -10.68 -35.14 -8.21
N PRO A 394 -11.60 -35.46 -7.29
CA PRO A 394 -11.84 -36.85 -6.89
C PRO A 394 -12.68 -37.63 -7.91
N GLY A 395 -12.33 -38.89 -8.14
CA GLY A 395 -13.16 -39.85 -8.86
C GLY A 395 -13.17 -39.74 -10.40
N VAL A 396 -12.34 -38.87 -10.99
CA VAL A 396 -12.41 -38.53 -12.43
C VAL A 396 -11.55 -39.39 -13.36
N VAL A 397 -10.53 -40.08 -12.85
CA VAL A 397 -9.55 -40.80 -13.70
C VAL A 397 -10.16 -41.99 -14.43
N ASN A 398 -11.21 -42.60 -13.86
CA ASN A 398 -11.91 -43.74 -14.46
C ASN A 398 -13.12 -43.32 -15.33
N ALA A 399 -13.28 -42.03 -15.62
CA ALA A 399 -14.36 -41.56 -16.46
C ALA A 399 -14.14 -41.96 -17.94
N ALA A 400 -15.24 -42.18 -18.68
CA ALA A 400 -15.19 -42.40 -20.13
C ALA A 400 -14.76 -41.15 -20.92
N VAL A 401 -14.57 -40.02 -20.24
CA VAL A 401 -14.32 -38.70 -20.81
C VAL A 401 -12.93 -38.23 -20.43
N LYS A 402 -12.20 -37.65 -21.39
CA LYS A 402 -10.94 -36.96 -21.11
C LYS A 402 -11.22 -35.56 -20.60
N TYR A 403 -10.68 -35.22 -19.44
CA TYR A 403 -10.80 -33.88 -18.87
C TYR A 403 -9.55 -33.04 -19.10
N PHE A 404 -9.78 -31.74 -19.25
CA PHE A 404 -8.77 -30.70 -19.38
C PHE A 404 -8.94 -29.70 -18.24
N TYR A 405 -7.82 -29.24 -17.69
CA TYR A 405 -7.80 -28.34 -16.55
C TYR A 405 -7.17 -27.00 -16.91
N ARG A 406 -7.66 -25.94 -16.25
CA ARG A 406 -7.02 -24.62 -16.26
C ARG A 406 -7.07 -24.05 -14.86
N VAL A 407 -5.94 -23.49 -14.44
CA VAL A 407 -5.84 -22.76 -13.17
C VAL A 407 -5.71 -21.28 -13.48
N VAL A 408 -6.53 -20.45 -12.83
CA VAL A 408 -6.62 -19.01 -13.09
C VAL A 408 -6.49 -18.24 -11.78
N LYS A 409 -5.59 -17.26 -11.74
CA LYS A 409 -5.43 -16.32 -10.61
C LYS A 409 -6.72 -15.50 -10.44
N THR A 410 -7.18 -15.31 -9.20
CA THR A 410 -8.35 -14.48 -8.86
C THR A 410 -7.89 -13.08 -8.46
N TRP A 411 -7.61 -12.24 -9.46
CA TRP A 411 -7.35 -10.81 -9.24
C TRP A 411 -8.55 -10.12 -8.61
#